data_AF-A0A959NWP2-F1
#
_entry.id   AF-A0A959NWP2-F1
#
_cell.length_a   1.000
_cell.length_b   1.000
_cell.length_c   1.000
_cell.angle_alpha   90.00
_cell.angle_beta   90.00
_cell.angle_gamma   90.00
#
_symmetry.space_group_name_H-M   'P 1'
#
loop_
_entity.id
_entity.type
_entity.pdbx_description
1 polymer ?
#
loop_
_entity_poly.entity_id
_entity_poly.type
_entity_poly.pdbx_seq_one_letter_code
_entity_poly.pdbx_strand_id
1 'polypeptide(L)'
;TTIFKSREEILNSTSIAELRKKDPEKEAAFAKVAEPVLKYMTNDQKNDLIEQLEEEMLNAAKDLEFEKAANLRDEIEKLRKMIK
;
A
#
# COMPACT_ATOMS: atom_id res chain seq x y z
N THR A 1 -37.14 -11.48 -23.18
CA THR A 1 -36.64 -10.10 -23.34
C THR A 1 -35.20 -10.16 -23.80
N THR A 2 -34.91 -9.71 -25.01
CA THR A 2 -33.58 -9.82 -25.63
C THR A 2 -32.81 -8.53 -25.35
N ILE A 3 -31.62 -8.63 -24.79
CA ILE A 3 -30.77 -7.49 -24.44
C ILE A 3 -29.88 -7.16 -25.65
N PHE A 4 -29.90 -5.91 -26.11
CA PHE A 4 -29.01 -5.40 -27.14
C PHE A 4 -27.88 -4.61 -26.47
N LYS A 5 -26.64 -5.11 -26.53
CA LYS A 5 -25.44 -4.39 -26.07
C LYS A 5 -24.66 -3.86 -27.27
N SER A 6 -24.29 -2.59 -27.23
CA SER A 6 -23.48 -1.94 -28.28
C SER A 6 -22.00 -2.32 -28.16
N ARG A 7 -21.25 -2.31 -29.27
CA ARG A 7 -19.81 -2.64 -29.29
C ARG A 7 -18.97 -1.76 -28.34
N GLU A 8 -19.36 -0.50 -28.17
CA GLU A 8 -18.73 0.43 -27.23
C GLU A 8 -18.91 0.00 -25.77
N GLU A 9 -20.06 -0.57 -25.44
CA GLU A 9 -20.38 -1.08 -24.10
C GLU A 9 -19.56 -2.33 -23.75
N ILE A 10 -19.23 -3.14 -24.76
CA ILE A 10 -18.32 -4.28 -24.62
C ILE A 10 -16.88 -3.79 -24.39
N LEU A 11 -16.41 -2.80 -25.17
CA LEU A 11 -15.09 -2.20 -24.99
C LEU A 11 -14.92 -1.57 -23.60
N ASN A 12 -15.92 -0.82 -23.11
CA ASN A 12 -15.90 -0.27 -21.75
C ASN A 12 -15.95 -1.33 -20.65
N SER A 13 -16.64 -2.46 -20.89
CA SER A 13 -16.66 -3.58 -19.94
C SER A 13 -15.30 -4.28 -19.82
N THR A 14 -14.52 -4.32 -20.90
CA THR A 14 -13.16 -4.88 -20.89
C THR A 14 -12.13 -3.90 -20.32
N SER A 15 -12.35 -2.59 -20.47
CA SER A 15 -11.41 -1.56 -20.01
C SER A 15 -11.25 -1.47 -18.48
N ILE A 16 -12.21 -1.98 -17.71
CA ILE A 16 -12.16 -1.97 -16.23
C ILE A 16 -11.28 -3.10 -15.68
N ALA A 17 -10.96 -4.12 -16.48
CA ALA A 17 -10.10 -5.23 -16.06
C ALA A 17 -8.60 -4.89 -16.08
N GLU A 18 -8.18 -3.87 -16.84
CA GLU A 18 -6.76 -3.56 -17.07
C GLU A 18 -6.19 -2.49 -16.11
N LEU A 19 -7.05 -1.73 -15.42
CA LEU A 19 -6.64 -0.68 -14.47
C LEU A 19 -6.31 -1.21 -13.05
N ARG A 20 -6.30 -2.53 -12.85
CA ARG A 20 -6.06 -3.16 -11.54
C ARG A 20 -4.73 -3.90 -11.41
N LYS A 21 -3.73 -3.54 -12.21
CA LYS A 21 -2.33 -3.87 -11.92
C LYS A 21 -1.67 -2.71 -11.19
N LYS A 22 -1.97 -2.59 -9.90
CA LYS A 22 -1.13 -1.88 -8.92
C LYS A 22 0.09 -2.78 -8.73
N ASP A 23 1.22 -2.40 -9.32
CA ASP A 23 2.45 -3.21 -9.41
C ASP A 23 2.92 -3.73 -8.04
N PRO A 24 2.80 -5.04 -7.73
CA PRO A 24 3.35 -5.61 -6.49
C PRO A 24 4.89 -5.64 -6.48
N GLU A 25 5.54 -5.44 -7.64
CA GLU A 25 7.01 -5.43 -7.74
C GLU A 25 7.65 -4.23 -7.06
N LYS A 26 6.96 -3.08 -6.97
CA LYS A 26 7.51 -1.89 -6.30
C LYS A 26 7.51 -2.04 -4.78
N GLU A 27 6.48 -2.63 -4.19
CA GLU A 27 6.42 -2.89 -2.74
C GLU A 27 7.48 -3.92 -2.31
N ALA A 28 7.66 -4.99 -3.09
CA ALA A 28 8.66 -6.02 -2.79
C ALA A 28 10.11 -5.52 -2.94
N ALA A 29 10.39 -4.65 -3.92
CA ALA A 29 11.71 -4.04 -4.09
C ALA A 29 12.04 -3.04 -2.97
N PHE A 30 11.05 -2.29 -2.47
CA PHE A 30 11.23 -1.37 -1.35
C PHE A 30 11.52 -2.12 -0.04
N ALA A 31 10.77 -3.20 0.24
CA ALA A 31 10.95 -4.03 1.42
C ALA A 31 12.36 -4.65 1.50
N LYS A 32 12.94 -5.05 0.36
CA LYS A 32 14.27 -5.70 0.30
C LYS A 32 15.44 -4.74 0.48
N VAL A 33 15.23 -3.44 0.22
CA VAL A 33 16.26 -2.38 0.39
C VAL A 33 16.11 -1.70 1.76
N ALA A 34 14.95 -1.77 2.40
CA ALA A 34 14.70 -1.16 3.71
C ALA A 34 15.46 -1.85 4.87
N GLU A 35 15.65 -3.17 4.84
CA GLU A 35 16.35 -3.91 5.90
C GLU A 35 17.74 -3.37 6.28
N PRO A 36 18.66 -3.09 5.33
CA PRO A 36 19.96 -2.50 5.68
C PRO A 36 19.82 -1.06 6.18
N VAL A 37 18.86 -0.26 5.69
CA VAL A 37 18.70 1.15 6.07
C VAL A 37 18.24 1.29 7.53
N LEU A 38 17.26 0.47 7.94
CA LEU A 38 16.73 0.48 9.32
C LEU A 38 17.79 0.17 10.39
N LYS A 39 18.85 -0.55 10.01
CA LYS A 39 19.96 -0.90 10.91
C LYS A 39 20.91 0.27 11.20
N TYR A 40 20.96 1.27 10.32
CA TYR A 40 21.82 2.45 10.47
C TYR A 40 21.06 3.72 10.86
N MET A 41 19.72 3.69 10.89
CA MET A 41 18.90 4.83 11.33
C MET A 41 18.98 5.03 12.85
N THR A 42 19.05 6.30 13.27
CA THR A 42 18.93 6.68 14.69
C THR A 42 17.49 6.46 15.19
N ASN A 43 17.32 6.42 16.50
CA ASN A 43 15.97 6.28 17.10
C ASN A 43 15.03 7.42 16.68
N ASP A 44 15.57 8.64 16.52
CA ASP A 44 14.79 9.79 16.05
C ASP A 44 14.30 9.60 14.61
N GLN A 45 15.18 9.17 13.70
CA GLN A 45 14.78 8.89 12.31
C GLN A 45 13.75 7.76 12.20
N LYS A 46 13.81 6.77 13.10
CA LYS A 46 12.81 5.70 13.15
C LYS A 46 11.46 6.21 13.67
N ASN A 47 11.45 7.17 14.60
CA ASN A 47 10.22 7.83 15.04
C ASN A 47 9.60 8.65 13.90
N ASP A 48 10.40 9.42 13.16
CA ASP A 48 9.92 10.18 11.99
C ASP A 48 9.29 9.25 10.94
N LEU A 49 9.93 8.10 10.68
CA LEU A 49 9.40 7.09 9.76
C LEU A 49 8.07 6.49 10.26
N ILE A 50 7.94 6.24 11.57
CA ILE A 50 6.70 5.76 12.16
C ILE A 50 5.58 6.80 11.96
N GLU A 51 5.86 8.09 12.18
CA GLU A 51 4.86 9.15 11.97
C GLU A 51 4.39 9.20 10.51
N GLN A 52 5.30 9.06 9.55
CA GLN A 52 4.95 8.99 8.12
C GLN A 52 4.07 7.78 7.80
N LEU A 53 4.42 6.60 8.30
CA LEU A 53 3.63 5.38 8.10
C LEU A 53 2.25 5.47 8.77
N GLU A 54 2.15 6.14 9.92
CA GLU A 54 0.86 6.39 10.59
C GLU A 54 -0.04 7.29 9.77
N GLU A 55 0.51 8.34 9.15
CA GLU A 55 -0.24 9.21 8.23
C GLU A 55 -0.73 8.42 7.00
N GLU A 56 0.14 7.62 6.39
CA GLU A 56 -0.23 6.76 5.26
C GLU A 56 -1.30 5.72 5.64
N MET A 57 -1.21 5.13 6.83
CA MET A 57 -2.21 4.19 7.35
C MET A 57 -3.57 4.87 7.51
N LEU A 58 -3.60 6.08 8.07
CA LEU A 58 -4.83 6.84 8.24
C LEU A 58 -5.45 7.24 6.90
N ASN A 59 -4.62 7.61 5.92
CA ASN A 59 -5.09 7.92 4.57
C ASN A 59 -5.65 6.67 3.88
N ALA A 60 -4.96 5.53 3.97
CA ALA A 60 -5.48 4.25 3.47
C ALA A 60 -6.81 3.86 4.13
N ALA A 61 -6.96 4.11 5.44
CA ALA A 61 -8.21 3.88 6.15
C ALA A 61 -9.34 4.81 5.68
N LYS A 62 -9.05 6.08 5.39
CA LYS A 62 -10.01 7.05 4.82
C LYS A 62 -10.44 6.63 3.41
N ASP A 63 -9.52 6.11 2.61
CA ASP A 63 -9.77 5.63 1.26
C ASP A 63 -10.43 4.24 1.21
N LEU A 64 -10.81 3.68 2.38
CA LEU A 64 -11.41 2.36 2.55
C LEU A 64 -10.49 1.20 2.11
N GLU A 65 -9.18 1.44 1.99
CA GLU A 65 -8.15 0.42 1.72
C GLU A 65 -7.72 -0.28 3.03
N PHE A 66 -8.65 -1.03 3.65
CA PHE A 66 -8.40 -1.65 4.97
C PHE A 66 -7.28 -2.69 4.97
N GLU A 67 -7.08 -3.43 3.87
CA GLU A 67 -5.97 -4.38 3.76
C GLU A 67 -4.61 -3.66 3.83
N LYS A 68 -4.49 -2.50 3.15
CA LYS A 68 -3.29 -1.68 3.18
C LYS A 68 -3.07 -1.08 4.57
N ALA A 69 -4.12 -0.56 5.20
CA ALA A 69 -4.04 -0.02 6.56
C ALA A 69 -3.62 -1.09 7.59
N ALA A 70 -4.12 -2.32 7.45
CA ALA A 70 -3.72 -3.45 8.31
C ALA A 70 -2.23 -3.80 8.15
N ASN A 71 -1.72 -3.84 6.91
CA ASN A 71 -0.31 -4.09 6.64
C ASN A 71 0.60 -3.00 7.24
N LEU A 72 0.22 -1.72 7.05
CA LEU A 72 0.96 -0.58 7.60
C LEU A 72 0.98 -0.59 9.13
N ARG A 73 -0.14 -0.94 9.78
CA ARG A 73 -0.21 -1.11 11.24
C ARG A 73 0.80 -2.15 11.73
N ASP A 74 0.84 -3.32 11.09
CA ASP A 74 1.74 -4.40 11.50
C ASP A 74 3.22 -4.03 11.27
N GLU A 75 3.50 -3.20 10.26
CA GLU A 75 4.84 -2.66 10.00
C GLU A 75 5.26 -1.61 11.05
N ILE A 76 4.37 -0.69 11.41
CA ILE A 76 4.58 0.28 12.51
C ILE A 76 4.89 -0.45 13.83
N GLU A 77 4.14 -1.49 14.17
CA GLU A 77 4.39 -2.26 15.39
C GLU A 77 5.76 -2.94 15.39
N LYS A 78 6.22 -3.45 14.24
CA LYS A 78 7.56 -4.02 14.11
C LYS A 78 8.63 -2.96 14.33
N LEU A 79 8.49 -1.78 13.73
CA LEU A 79 9.42 -0.67 13.91
C LEU A 79 9.46 -0.19 15.36
N ARG A 80 8.31 -0.03 16.02
CA ARG A 80 8.22 0.34 17.44
C ARG A 80 8.93 -0.67 18.35
N LYS A 81 8.86 -1.97 18.04
CA LYS A 81 9.59 -3.02 18.78
C LYS A 81 11.10 -2.96 18.59
N MET A 82 11.59 -2.40 17.47
CA MET A 82 13.03 -2.25 17.21
C MET A 82 13.68 -1.03 17.89
N ILE A 83 12.88 -0.05 18.34
CA ILE A 83 13.35 1.15 19.06
C ILE A 83 13.48 0.88 20.58
N LYS A 84 12.71 -0.08 21.10
CA LYS A 84 12.70 -0.46 22.52
C LYS A 84 13.89 -1.35 22.86
#